data_AF-A0A7Y2QBR8-F1
#
_entry.id   AF-A0A7Y2QBR8-F1
#
_cell.length_a   1.000
_cell.length_b   1.000
_cell.length_c   1.000
_cell.angle_alpha   90.00
_cell.angle_beta   90.00
_cell.angle_gamma   90.00
#
_symmetry.space_group_name_H-M   'P 1'
#
loop_
_entity.id
_entity.type
_entity.pdbx_description
1 polymer ?
#
loop_
_entity_poly.entity_id
_entity_poly.type
_entity_poly.pdbx_seq_one_letter_code
_entity_poly.pdbx_strand_id
1 'polypeptide(L)'
;MPDHPLPPASIDETIAMLAREDYLAGRSLATVLFLALKMKRPLFLEGEAGVGKTEIAKVLSKALDRPLIRLQCYAGLGVASA
;
A
#
# COMPACT_ATOMS: atom_id res chain seq x y z
N MET A 1 3.53 17.29 13.97
CA MET A 1 3.54 16.05 13.16
C MET A 1 2.17 15.43 13.40
N PRO A 2 1.29 15.26 12.40
CA PRO A 2 -0.04 14.72 12.69
C PRO A 2 0.13 13.29 13.22
N ASP A 3 -0.65 12.92 14.23
CA ASP A 3 -0.73 11.59 14.83
C ASP A 3 -1.21 10.57 13.79
N HIS A 4 -0.33 10.13 12.89
CA HIS A 4 -0.65 9.05 11.97
C HIS A 4 -0.55 7.73 12.72
N PRO A 5 -1.48 6.78 12.48
CA PRO A 5 -1.42 5.46 13.09
C PRO A 5 -0.06 4.82 12.84
N LEU A 6 0.50 4.24 13.90
CA LEU A 6 1.77 3.53 13.85
C LEU A 6 1.65 2.35 12.88
N PRO A 7 2.73 2.03 12.13
CA PRO A 7 2.73 0.86 11.28
C PRO A 7 2.51 -0.40 12.14
N PRO A 8 1.88 -1.45 11.56
CA PRO A 8 1.59 -2.69 12.29
C PRO A 8 2.87 -3.28 12.90
N ALA A 9 2.76 -3.88 14.09
CA ALA A 9 3.88 -4.46 14.83
C ALA A 9 4.21 -5.90 14.38
N SER A 10 3.31 -6.55 13.65
CA SER A 10 3.48 -7.91 13.15
C SER A 10 2.81 -8.16 11.79
N ILE A 11 3.12 -9.31 11.18
CA ILE A 11 2.48 -9.78 9.95
C ILE A 11 0.98 -10.01 10.18
N ASP A 12 0.61 -10.60 11.32
CA ASP A 12 -0.79 -10.91 11.63
C ASP A 12 -1.60 -9.62 11.87
N GLU A 13 -1.00 -8.61 12.51
CA GLU A 13 -1.60 -7.26 12.58
C GLU A 13 -1.75 -6.62 11.20
N THR A 14 -0.79 -6.85 10.29
CA THR A 14 -0.88 -6.33 8.91
C THR A 14 -2.05 -6.99 8.17
N ILE A 15 -2.25 -8.30 8.34
CA ILE A 15 -3.41 -9.01 7.77
C ILE A 15 -4.71 -8.47 8.36
N ALA A 16 -4.79 -8.31 9.68
CA ALA A 16 -5.98 -7.78 10.36
C ALA A 16 -6.29 -6.34 9.94
N MET A 17 -5.26 -5.50 9.77
CA MET A 17 -5.39 -4.12 9.30
C MET A 17 -5.98 -4.07 7.87
N LEU A 18 -5.48 -4.90 6.96
CA LEU A 18 -6.01 -4.97 5.60
C LEU A 18 -7.44 -5.53 5.56
N ALA A 19 -7.75 -6.54 6.38
CA ALA A 19 -9.08 -7.13 6.46
C ALA A 19 -10.15 -6.16 6.97
N ARG A 20 -9.79 -5.22 7.86
CA ARG A 20 -10.70 -4.15 8.33
C ARG A 20 -11.13 -3.18 7.23
N GLU A 21 -10.32 -3.09 6.17
CA GLU A 21 -10.56 -2.25 5.00
C GLU A 21 -11.04 -3.11 3.80
N ASP A 22 -11.67 -4.25 4.08
CA ASP A 22 -12.20 -5.20 3.10
C ASP A 22 -11.18 -5.76 2.10
N TYR A 23 -9.89 -5.80 2.48
CA TYR A 23 -8.81 -6.34 1.66
C TYR A 23 -8.27 -7.65 2.22
N LEU A 24 -8.58 -8.75 1.54
CA LEU A 24 -8.08 -10.08 1.90
C LEU A 24 -6.68 -10.31 1.32
N ALA A 25 -5.66 -10.10 2.14
CA ALA A 25 -4.28 -10.37 1.78
C ALA A 25 -3.82 -11.77 2.21
N GLY A 26 -3.11 -12.45 1.31
CA GLY A 26 -2.32 -13.63 1.68
C GLY A 26 -1.13 -13.27 2.55
N ARG A 27 -0.59 -14.27 3.28
CA ARG A 27 0.53 -14.07 4.21
C ARG A 27 1.80 -13.52 3.53
N SER A 28 2.06 -13.90 2.27
CA SER A 28 3.20 -13.41 1.49
C SER A 28 3.15 -11.89 1.28
N LEU A 29 2.01 -11.39 0.78
CA LEU A 29 1.80 -9.96 0.58
C LEU A 29 1.85 -9.18 1.90
N ALA A 30 1.20 -9.68 2.94
CA ALA A 30 1.24 -9.05 4.26
C ALA A 30 2.66 -8.99 4.83
N THR A 31 3.48 -10.03 4.60
CA THR A 31 4.89 -10.05 5.05
C THR A 31 5.71 -8.97 4.34
N VAL A 32 5.63 -8.91 3.01
CA VAL A 32 6.39 -7.92 2.22
C VAL A 32 5.95 -6.51 2.57
N LEU A 33 4.65 -6.29 2.74
CA LEU A 33 4.09 -5.01 3.14
C LEU A 33 4.55 -4.59 4.55
N PHE A 34 4.50 -5.50 5.52
CA PHE A 34 4.99 -5.27 6.87
C PHE A 34 6.46 -4.83 6.85
N LEU A 35 7.30 -5.55 6.11
CA LEU A 35 8.72 -5.21 5.97
C LEU A 35 8.93 -3.85 5.29
N ALA A 36 8.20 -3.56 4.21
CA ALA A 36 8.27 -2.28 3.52
C ALA A 36 7.91 -1.10 4.44
N LEU A 37 6.85 -1.24 5.23
CA LEU A 37 6.42 -0.24 6.22
C LEU A 37 7.45 -0.09 7.34
N LYS A 38 7.97 -1.20 7.88
CA LYS A 38 8.95 -1.19 8.97
C LYS A 38 10.28 -0.58 8.56
N MET A 39 10.75 -0.89 7.35
CA MET A 39 12.02 -0.42 6.80
C MET A 39 11.91 0.95 6.12
N LYS A 40 10.69 1.48 5.95
CA LYS A 40 10.40 2.71 5.20
C LYS A 40 10.96 2.63 3.76
N ARG A 41 10.76 1.49 3.10
CA ARG A 41 11.26 1.23 1.74
C ARG A 41 10.10 1.25 0.74
N PRO A 42 10.32 1.75 -0.50
CA PRO A 42 9.31 1.67 -1.55
C PRO A 42 8.91 0.22 -1.84
N LEU A 43 7.63 0.00 -2.14
CA LEU A 43 7.08 -1.29 -2.51
C LEU A 43 6.60 -1.24 -3.96
N PHE A 44 7.10 -2.15 -4.78
CA PHE A 44 6.62 -2.36 -6.15
C PHE A 44 5.81 -3.65 -6.21
N LEU A 45 4.63 -3.59 -6.82
CA LEU A 45 3.69 -4.71 -6.89
C LEU A 45 3.47 -5.12 -8.35
N GLU A 46 3.93 -6.32 -8.68
CA GLU A 46 3.68 -6.98 -9.96
C GLU A 46 2.60 -8.06 -9.81
N GLY A 47 1.93 -8.39 -10.91
CA GLY A 47 0.92 -9.45 -10.96
C GLY A 47 -0.08 -9.27 -12.09
N GLU A 48 -1.02 -10.20 -12.21
CA GLU A 48 -2.06 -10.17 -13.25
C GLU A 48 -3.06 -9.01 -13.06
N ALA A 49 -3.73 -8.61 -14.13
CA ALA A 49 -4.84 -7.66 -14.02
C ALA A 49 -5.93 -8.22 -13.08
N GLY A 50 -6.48 -7.38 -12.20
CA GLY A 50 -7.56 -7.78 -11.29
C GLY A 50 -7.13 -8.37 -9.94
N VAL A 51 -5.84 -8.60 -9.66
CA VAL A 51 -5.37 -9.16 -8.36
C VAL A 51 -5.32 -8.14 -7.22
N GLY A 52 -5.96 -6.98 -7.36
CA GLY A 52 -6.04 -5.97 -6.30
C GLY A 52 -4.82 -5.04 -6.16
N LYS A 53 -3.92 -4.96 -7.15
CA LYS A 53 -2.71 -4.09 -7.12
C LYS A 53 -3.03 -2.60 -6.95
N THR A 54 -4.13 -2.12 -7.53
CA THR A 54 -4.57 -0.73 -7.37
C THR A 54 -5.33 -0.55 -6.06
N GLU A 55 -6.09 -1.57 -5.65
CA GLU A 55 -6.95 -1.48 -4.48
C GLU A 55 -6.14 -1.44 -3.19
N ILE A 56 -5.05 -2.20 -3.09
CA ILE A 56 -4.16 -2.17 -1.93
C ILE A 56 -3.61 -0.77 -1.63
N ALA A 57 -3.37 0.06 -2.64
CA ALA A 57 -2.89 1.43 -2.42
C ALA A 57 -3.95 2.30 -1.73
N LYS A 58 -5.24 2.11 -2.07
CA LYS A 58 -6.37 2.80 -1.42
C LYS A 58 -6.57 2.30 0.01
N VAL A 59 -6.54 0.99 0.19
CA VAL A 59 -6.66 0.31 1.49
C VAL A 59 -5.58 0.79 2.44
N LEU A 60 -4.32 0.86 1.98
CA LEU A 60 -3.19 1.37 2.76
C LEU A 60 -3.32 2.85 3.11
N SER A 61 -3.81 3.66 2.17
CA SER A 61 -4.06 5.08 2.42
C SER A 61 -5.10 5.28 3.53
N LYS A 62 -6.20 4.52 3.52
CA LYS A 62 -7.21 4.55 4.58
C LYS A 62 -6.68 4.00 5.91
N ALA A 63 -6.09 2.81 5.89
CA ALA A 63 -5.60 2.13 7.09
C ALA A 63 -4.50 2.91 7.82
N LEU A 64 -3.65 3.64 7.07
CA LEU A 64 -2.55 4.42 7.64
C LEU A 64 -2.90 5.91 7.81
N ASP A 65 -4.14 6.31 7.51
CA ASP A 65 -4.61 7.70 7.46
C ASP A 65 -3.65 8.62 6.68
N ARG A 66 -3.31 8.23 5.44
CA ARG A 66 -2.35 8.93 4.59
C ARG A 66 -2.98 9.34 3.27
N PRO A 67 -2.55 10.48 2.68
CA PRO A 67 -3.02 10.88 1.36
C PRO A 67 -2.57 9.87 0.28
N LEU A 68 -3.50 9.42 -0.56
CA LEU A 68 -3.20 8.64 -1.75
C LEU A 68 -2.98 9.57 -2.95
N ILE A 69 -1.75 9.61 -3.45
CA ILE A 69 -1.42 10.31 -4.70
C ILE A 69 -1.40 9.29 -5.83
N ARG A 70 -2.28 9.46 -6.81
CA ARG A 70 -2.36 8.58 -8.00
C ARG A 70 -1.81 9.33 -9.21
N LEU A 71 -0.66 8.89 -9.71
CA LEU A 71 -0.07 9.36 -10.95
C LEU A 71 -0.32 8.32 -12.06
N GLN A 72 -1.05 8.71 -13.10
CA GLN A 72 -1.24 7.84 -14.27
C GLN A 72 -0.06 8.02 -15.22
N CYS A 73 0.82 7.03 -15.29
CA CYS A 73 1.92 7.04 -16.25
C CYS A 73 1.38 6.62 -17.63
N TYR A 74 1.39 7.56 -18.59
CA TYR A 74 1.19 7.29 -20.01
C TYR A 74 2.45 7.65 -20.77
N ALA A 75 2.61 7.15 -22.01
CA ALA A 75 3.85 7.27 -22.79
C ALA A 75 4.30 8.73 -23.09
N GLY A 76 3.48 9.73 -22.78
CA GLY A 76 3.79 11.15 -22.91
C GLY A 76 4.00 11.88 -21.57
N LEU A 77 4.09 11.17 -20.45
CA LEU A 77 4.35 11.77 -19.14
C LEU A 77 5.85 12.08 -19.00
N GLY A 78 6.25 13.31 -19.35
CA GLY A 78 7.63 13.80 -19.22
C GLY A 78 7.80 14.69 -17.99
N VAL A 79 9.05 14.85 -17.52
CA VAL A 79 9.42 15.73 -16.38
C VAL A 79 9.10 17.21 -16.66
N ALA A 80 8.82 17.58 -17.92
CA ALA A 80 8.62 18.95 -18.39
C ALA A 80 7.15 19.44 -18.39
N SER A 81 6.18 18.62 -17.97
CA SER A 81 4.76 19.02 -17.92
C SER A 81 4.15 18.85 -16.52
N ALA A 82 4.94 19.13 -15.49
CA ALA A 82 4.50 19.25 -14.10
C ALA A 82 4.49 20.72 -13.66
#